data_AF-A0A4Y8IVR4-F1
#
_entry.id   AF-A0A4Y8IVR4-F1
#
_cell.length_a   1.000
_cell.length_b   1.000
_cell.length_c   1.000
_cell.angle_alpha   90.00
_cell.angle_beta   90.00
_cell.angle_gamma   90.00
#
_symmetry.space_group_name_H-M   'P 1'
#
loop_
_entity.id
_entity.type
_entity.pdbx_description
1 polymer ?
#
loop_
_entity_poly.entity_id
_entity_poly.type
_entity_poly.pdbx_seq_one_letter_code
_entity_poly.pdbx_strand_id
1 'polypeptide(L)'
;MSEEKLDLILSELQSLNSRVTSLETNQLLMRDELRVTQEAMSQFTTKDDLKNFATKDDFKRFATKEDLKNFATKDDLKNFATKEDLENFATKNDMLELRSELKNFATKDDMLELRSELKNFATKDDLQELRNELKNFATKEDLQPIYNDLTHLKEEQSVIKQAVLETKDEVNELKQSQASVHQIIGEHEISLRNIRNHIL
;
A
#
# COMPACT_ATOMS: atom_id res chain seq x y z
N MET A 1 146.11 23.99 -16.87
CA MET A 1 144.72 24.32 -16.48
C MET A 1 144.77 24.75 -15.02
N SER A 2 144.11 25.84 -14.63
CA SER A 2 144.12 26.32 -13.25
C SER A 2 143.33 25.38 -12.33
N GLU A 3 143.74 25.30 -11.06
CA GLU A 3 143.13 24.49 -10.00
C GLU A 3 141.61 24.74 -9.87
N GLU A 4 141.18 26.00 -10.04
CA GLU A 4 139.76 26.41 -10.10
C GLU A 4 138.95 25.70 -11.20
N LYS A 5 139.56 25.38 -12.35
CA LYS A 5 138.85 24.65 -13.42
C LYS A 5 138.61 23.18 -13.04
N LEU A 6 139.51 22.58 -12.26
CA LEU A 6 139.40 21.21 -11.78
C LEU A 6 138.32 21.09 -10.70
N ASP A 7 138.25 22.05 -9.77
CA ASP A 7 137.20 22.10 -8.75
C ASP A 7 135.82 22.35 -9.35
N LEU A 8 135.74 23.21 -10.38
CA LEU A 8 134.49 23.43 -11.12
C LEU A 8 134.01 22.14 -11.81
N ILE A 9 134.93 21.41 -12.46
CA ILE A 9 134.62 20.12 -13.09
C ILE A 9 134.16 19.08 -12.05
N LEU A 10 134.81 19.02 -10.89
CA LEU A 10 134.44 18.08 -9.84
C LEU A 10 133.05 18.40 -9.26
N SER A 11 132.75 19.68 -9.07
CA SER A 11 131.43 20.14 -8.63
C SER A 11 130.34 19.83 -9.65
N GLU A 12 130.60 20.04 -10.94
CA GLU A 12 129.69 19.67 -12.03
C GLU A 12 129.46 18.15 -12.11
N LEU A 13 130.50 17.34 -11.93
CA LEU A 13 130.38 15.88 -11.89
C LEU A 13 129.56 15.40 -10.70
N GLN A 14 129.73 16.00 -9.52
CA GLN A 14 128.91 15.71 -8.34
C GLN A 14 127.45 16.11 -8.57
N SER A 15 127.21 17.29 -9.15
CA SER A 15 125.87 17.75 -9.52
C SER A 15 125.21 16.83 -10.54
N LEU A 16 125.97 16.38 -11.54
CA LEU A 16 125.50 15.44 -12.56
C LEU A 16 125.15 14.08 -11.92
N ASN A 17 125.99 13.58 -11.01
CA ASN A 17 125.72 12.33 -10.31
C ASN A 17 124.43 12.42 -9.47
N SER A 18 124.22 13.52 -8.74
CA SER A 18 122.96 13.76 -8.02
C SER A 18 121.76 13.80 -8.96
N ARG A 19 121.87 14.45 -10.12
CA ARG A 19 120.81 14.48 -11.14
C ARG A 19 120.51 13.11 -11.72
N VAL A 20 121.54 12.29 -11.98
CA VAL A 20 121.37 10.92 -12.47
C VAL A 20 120.64 10.08 -11.44
N THR A 21 121.03 10.13 -10.16
CA THR A 21 120.31 9.44 -9.09
C THR A 21 118.85 9.89 -8.99
N SER A 22 118.58 11.21 -9.08
CA SER A 22 117.20 11.72 -9.08
C SER A 22 116.38 11.25 -10.29
N LEU A 23 117.01 11.11 -11.46
CA LEU A 23 116.35 10.59 -12.67
C LEU A 23 116.01 9.11 -12.52
N GLU A 24 116.94 8.31 -11.99
CA GLU A 24 116.72 6.89 -11.70
C GLU A 24 115.57 6.69 -10.70
N THR A 25 115.53 7.49 -9.63
CA THR A 25 114.42 7.45 -8.67
C THR A 25 113.09 7.84 -9.31
N ASN A 26 113.07 8.86 -10.16
CA ASN A 26 111.84 9.27 -10.85
C ASN A 26 111.35 8.21 -11.85
N GLN A 27 112.26 7.53 -12.55
CA GLN A 27 111.88 6.43 -13.44
C GLN A 27 111.28 5.24 -12.68
N LEU A 28 111.81 4.93 -11.49
CA LEU A 28 111.26 3.88 -10.64
C LEU A 28 109.85 4.25 -10.16
N LEU A 29 109.68 5.48 -9.65
CA LEU A 29 108.37 5.99 -9.21
C LEU A 29 107.33 5.98 -10.34
N MET A 30 107.71 6.42 -11.55
CA MET A 30 106.81 6.38 -12.72
C MET A 30 106.41 4.94 -13.08
N ARG A 31 107.33 3.97 -12.97
CA ARG A 31 107.00 2.55 -13.20
C ARG A 31 106.04 2.01 -12.16
N ASP A 32 106.25 2.36 -10.89
CA ASP A 32 105.37 1.94 -9.80
C ASP A 32 103.96 2.54 -9.95
N GLU A 33 103.85 3.82 -10.32
CA GLU A 33 102.56 4.47 -10.61
C GLU A 33 101.85 3.84 -11.83
N LEU A 34 102.59 3.53 -12.90
CA LEU A 34 102.06 2.81 -14.07
C LEU A 34 101.53 1.42 -13.70
N ARG A 35 102.24 0.70 -12.83
CA ARG A 35 101.80 -0.61 -12.35
C ARG A 35 100.52 -0.49 -11.54
N VAL A 36 100.46 0.47 -10.61
CA VAL A 36 99.29 0.71 -9.76
C VAL A 36 98.06 1.10 -10.60
N THR A 37 98.23 1.96 -11.61
CA THR A 37 97.12 2.36 -12.49
C THR A 37 96.60 1.20 -13.36
N GLN A 38 97.48 0.35 -13.88
CA GLN A 38 97.09 -0.86 -14.59
C GLN A 38 96.32 -1.84 -13.69
N GLU A 39 96.77 -2.02 -12.46
CA GLU A 39 96.09 -2.85 -11.45
C GLU A 39 94.71 -2.30 -11.13
N ALA A 40 94.59 -0.98 -10.91
CA ALA A 40 93.30 -0.33 -10.65
C ALA A 40 92.34 -0.44 -11.86
N MET A 41 92.83 -0.28 -13.08
CA MET A 41 92.01 -0.44 -14.29
C MET A 41 91.48 -1.87 -14.46
N SER A 42 92.28 -2.88 -14.10
CA SER A 42 91.85 -4.29 -14.14
C SER A 42 90.72 -4.58 -13.15
N GLN A 43 90.64 -3.82 -12.05
CA GLN A 43 89.57 -3.94 -11.06
C GLN A 43 88.26 -3.23 -11.46
N PHE A 44 88.27 -2.39 -12.52
CA PHE A 44 87.15 -1.48 -12.77
C PHE A 44 85.99 -2.04 -13.59
N THR A 45 86.08 -3.23 -14.16
CA THR A 45 84.93 -4.02 -14.68
C THR A 45 85.49 -5.23 -15.41
N THR A 46 85.37 -6.39 -14.78
CA THR A 46 85.62 -7.65 -15.46
C THR A 46 84.40 -8.01 -16.32
N LYS A 47 84.61 -8.82 -17.36
CA LYS A 47 83.48 -9.44 -18.08
C LYS A 47 82.56 -10.25 -17.15
N ASP A 48 83.06 -10.62 -15.96
CA ASP A 48 82.30 -11.35 -14.96
C ASP A 48 81.32 -10.44 -14.19
N ASP A 49 81.63 -9.16 -14.00
CA ASP A 49 80.71 -8.19 -13.36
C ASP A 49 79.43 -7.98 -14.20
N LEU A 50 79.54 -8.10 -15.52
CA LEU A 50 78.41 -8.02 -16.45
C LEU A 50 77.51 -9.26 -16.41
N LYS A 51 77.98 -10.40 -15.88
CA LYS A 51 77.18 -11.63 -15.75
C LYS A 51 76.14 -11.54 -14.63
N ASN A 52 76.30 -10.60 -13.71
CA ASN A 52 75.36 -10.37 -12.61
C ASN A 52 74.19 -9.44 -12.99
N PHE A 53 74.17 -8.90 -14.21
CA PHE A 53 73.01 -8.17 -14.71
C PHE A 53 71.89 -9.13 -15.14
N ALA A 54 70.65 -8.65 -15.01
CA ALA A 54 69.47 -9.40 -15.43
C ALA A 54 69.63 -9.91 -16.86
N THR A 55 69.61 -11.23 -16.99
CA THR A 55 69.71 -11.98 -18.23
C THR A 55 68.34 -12.10 -18.88
N LYS A 56 68.31 -12.53 -20.14
CA LYS A 56 67.05 -12.88 -20.81
C LYS A 56 66.27 -13.97 -20.07
N ASP A 57 66.94 -14.79 -19.27
CA ASP A 57 66.31 -15.86 -18.49
C ASP A 57 65.58 -15.33 -17.26
N ASP A 58 66.02 -14.20 -16.69
CA ASP A 58 65.35 -13.56 -15.55
C ASP A 58 63.94 -13.06 -15.93
N PHE A 59 63.74 -12.71 -17.21
CA PHE A 59 62.44 -12.29 -17.73
C PHE A 59 61.47 -13.44 -18.05
N LYS A 60 61.96 -14.70 -18.11
CA LYS A 60 61.10 -15.88 -18.36
C LYS A 60 60.17 -16.19 -17.19
N ARG A 61 60.40 -15.60 -16.02
CA ARG A 61 59.53 -15.73 -14.84
C ARG A 61 58.28 -14.84 -14.90
N PHE A 62 58.21 -13.88 -15.83
CA PHE A 62 57.02 -13.07 -16.03
C PHE A 62 55.99 -13.81 -16.89
N ALA A 63 54.71 -13.56 -16.58
CA ALA A 63 53.62 -14.05 -17.40
C ALA A 63 53.79 -13.60 -18.85
N THR A 64 53.79 -14.57 -19.74
CA THR A 64 53.82 -14.39 -21.19
C THR A 64 52.43 -14.06 -21.71
N LYS A 65 52.35 -13.64 -22.98
CA LYS A 65 51.06 -13.47 -23.65
C LYS A 65 50.26 -14.77 -23.72
N GLU A 66 50.93 -15.92 -23.68
CA GLU A 66 50.28 -17.23 -23.70
C GLU A 66 49.60 -17.54 -22.37
N ASP A 67 50.26 -17.17 -21.26
CA ASP A 67 49.71 -17.33 -19.90
C ASP A 67 48.41 -16.52 -19.70
N LEU A 68 48.23 -15.45 -20.46
CA LEU A 68 47.05 -14.59 -20.41
C LEU A 68 45.87 -15.09 -21.27
N LYS A 69 46.08 -16.04 -22.20
CA LYS A 69 45.01 -16.51 -23.10
C LYS A 69 43.91 -17.31 -22.40
N ASN A 70 44.21 -17.89 -21.24
CA ASN A 70 43.24 -18.67 -20.47
C ASN A 70 42.35 -17.81 -19.56
N PHE A 71 42.58 -16.49 -19.50
CA PHE A 71 41.69 -15.59 -18.77
C PHE A 71 40.47 -15.23 -19.61
N ALA A 72 39.33 -15.07 -18.93
CA ALA A 72 38.10 -14.60 -19.56
C ALA A 72 38.34 -13.24 -20.24
N THR A 73 37.95 -13.18 -21.51
CA THR A 73 37.97 -12.00 -22.36
C THR A 73 36.66 -11.22 -22.21
N LYS A 74 36.63 -10.01 -22.78
CA LYS A 74 35.38 -9.24 -22.88
C LYS A 74 34.30 -9.97 -23.70
N ASP A 75 34.71 -10.81 -24.65
CA ASP A 75 33.77 -11.57 -25.47
C ASP A 75 33.09 -12.70 -24.67
N ASP A 76 33.80 -13.30 -23.71
CA ASP A 76 33.25 -14.31 -22.81
C ASP A 76 32.15 -13.75 -21.90
N LEU A 77 32.14 -12.44 -21.67
CA LEU A 77 31.15 -11.75 -20.83
C LEU A 77 29.90 -11.29 -21.61
N LYS A 78 29.90 -11.30 -22.96
CA LYS A 78 28.80 -10.76 -23.78
C LYS A 78 27.47 -11.48 -23.61
N ASN A 79 27.50 -12.74 -23.18
CA ASN A 79 26.30 -13.56 -22.99
C ASN A 79 25.70 -13.44 -21.58
N PHE A 80 26.33 -12.67 -20.69
CA PHE A 80 25.78 -12.40 -19.36
C PHE A 80 24.82 -11.22 -19.41
N ALA A 81 23.75 -11.31 -18.63
CA ALA A 81 22.80 -10.21 -18.46
C ALA A 81 23.53 -8.95 -17.96
N THR A 82 23.28 -7.85 -18.66
CA THR A 82 23.75 -6.52 -18.32
C THR A 82 22.82 -5.87 -17.28
N LYS A 83 23.19 -4.68 -16.81
CA LYS A 83 22.30 -3.90 -15.94
C LYS A 83 21.05 -3.46 -16.69
N GLU A 84 21.16 -3.09 -17.96
CA GLU A 84 20.04 -2.68 -18.82
C GLU A 84 19.05 -3.82 -19.03
N ASP A 85 19.52 -5.07 -19.15
CA ASP A 85 18.66 -6.25 -19.25
C ASP A 85 17.78 -6.45 -18.01
N LEU A 86 18.19 -5.93 -16.85
CA LEU A 86 17.49 -6.05 -15.58
C LEU A 86 16.58 -4.84 -15.27
N GLU A 87 16.66 -3.74 -16.02
CA GLU A 87 15.88 -2.51 -15.72
C GLU A 87 14.37 -2.70 -15.85
N ASN A 88 13.94 -3.62 -16.72
CA ASN A 88 12.52 -3.89 -16.94
C ASN A 88 11.93 -4.94 -15.98
N PHE A 89 12.72 -5.47 -15.06
CA PHE A 89 12.22 -6.43 -14.07
C PHE A 89 11.62 -5.72 -12.87
N ALA A 90 10.56 -6.32 -12.32
CA ALA A 90 9.92 -5.82 -11.12
C ALA A 90 10.94 -5.73 -9.97
N THR A 91 11.02 -4.55 -9.39
CA THR A 91 11.90 -4.24 -8.27
C THR A 91 11.23 -4.61 -6.95
N LYS A 92 12.02 -4.57 -5.88
CA LYS A 92 11.50 -4.69 -4.51
C LYS A 92 10.50 -3.57 -4.18
N ASN A 93 10.65 -2.38 -4.76
CA ASN A 93 9.73 -1.27 -4.53
C ASN A 93 8.38 -1.52 -5.19
N ASP A 94 8.38 -2.06 -6.41
CA ASP A 94 7.14 -2.40 -7.14
C ASP A 94 6.33 -3.45 -6.35
N MET A 95 7.00 -4.43 -5.74
CA MET A 95 6.37 -5.40 -4.84
C MET A 95 5.80 -4.76 -3.55
N LEU A 96 6.45 -3.72 -3.02
CA LEU A 96 5.97 -2.99 -1.83
C LEU A 96 4.75 -2.13 -2.17
N GLU A 97 4.74 -1.51 -3.35
CA GLU A 97 3.61 -0.74 -3.87
C GLU A 97 2.40 -1.66 -4.09
N LEU A 98 2.57 -2.77 -4.83
CA LEU A 98 1.55 -3.80 -5.00
C LEU A 98 1.01 -4.31 -3.66
N ARG A 99 1.89 -4.57 -2.68
CA ARG A 99 1.47 -5.00 -1.34
C ARG A 99 0.63 -3.93 -0.63
N SER A 100 0.94 -2.65 -0.85
CA SER A 100 0.22 -1.52 -0.25
C SER A 100 -1.14 -1.34 -0.91
N GLU A 101 -1.22 -1.47 -2.24
CA GLU A 101 -2.48 -1.49 -2.97
C GLU A 101 -3.38 -2.65 -2.54
N LEU A 102 -2.81 -3.85 -2.39
CA LEU A 102 -3.54 -5.04 -1.94
C LEU A 102 -4.15 -4.89 -0.53
N LYS A 103 -3.58 -4.06 0.34
CA LYS A 103 -4.16 -3.79 1.68
C LYS A 103 -5.45 -2.98 1.63
N ASN A 104 -5.71 -2.25 0.55
CA ASN A 104 -6.92 -1.45 0.41
C ASN A 104 -8.11 -2.25 -0.11
N PHE A 105 -7.90 -3.50 -0.52
CA PHE A 105 -8.98 -4.40 -0.93
C PHE A 105 -9.68 -5.00 0.29
N ALA A 106 -10.98 -5.24 0.13
CA ALA A 106 -11.77 -5.94 1.14
C ALA A 106 -11.14 -7.31 1.47
N THR A 107 -10.95 -7.53 2.75
CA THR A 107 -10.40 -8.75 3.31
C THR A 107 -11.49 -9.79 3.52
N LYS A 108 -11.06 -11.02 3.83
CA LYS A 108 -11.97 -12.08 4.23
C LYS A 108 -12.72 -11.72 5.52
N ASP A 109 -12.08 -10.98 6.43
CA ASP A 109 -12.68 -10.58 7.69
C ASP A 109 -13.75 -9.52 7.48
N ASP A 110 -13.51 -8.54 6.62
CA ASP A 110 -14.53 -7.55 6.21
C ASP A 110 -15.77 -8.25 5.62
N MET A 111 -15.55 -9.33 4.87
CA MET A 111 -16.64 -10.12 4.29
C MET A 111 -17.39 -10.97 5.32
N LEU A 112 -16.71 -11.44 6.36
CA LEU A 112 -17.34 -12.15 7.48
C LEU A 112 -18.17 -11.19 8.35
N GLU A 113 -17.69 -9.97 8.54
CA GLU A 113 -18.43 -8.91 9.25
C GLU A 113 -19.71 -8.56 8.48
N LEU A 114 -19.61 -8.24 7.18
CA LEU A 114 -20.77 -7.99 6.32
C LEU A 114 -21.77 -9.17 6.31
N ARG A 115 -21.28 -10.41 6.28
CA ARG A 115 -22.14 -11.59 6.36
C ARG A 115 -22.87 -11.70 7.71
N SER A 116 -22.21 -11.27 8.79
CA SER A 116 -22.80 -11.27 10.14
C SER A 116 -23.83 -10.16 10.29
N GLU A 117 -23.59 -8.99 9.71
CA GLU A 117 -24.58 -7.90 9.63
C GLU A 117 -25.81 -8.33 8.82
N LEU A 118 -25.61 -8.98 7.67
CA LEU A 118 -26.70 -9.48 6.83
C LEU A 118 -27.61 -10.50 7.53
N LYS A 119 -27.10 -11.24 8.52
CA LYS A 119 -27.91 -12.18 9.30
C LYS A 119 -28.95 -11.49 10.19
N ASN A 120 -28.77 -10.21 10.51
CA ASN A 120 -29.71 -9.48 11.37
C ASN A 120 -30.90 -8.90 10.60
N PHE A 121 -30.89 -8.98 9.26
CA PHE A 121 -32.01 -8.53 8.44
C PHE A 121 -33.09 -9.59 8.33
N ALA A 122 -34.34 -9.15 8.18
CA ALA A 122 -35.47 -10.03 7.91
C ALA A 122 -35.20 -10.88 6.67
N THR A 123 -35.39 -12.18 6.82
CA THR A 123 -35.24 -13.16 5.76
C THR A 123 -36.50 -13.22 4.90
N LYS A 124 -36.39 -13.92 3.77
CA LYS A 124 -37.54 -14.21 2.92
C LYS A 124 -38.61 -15.02 3.66
N ASP A 125 -38.20 -15.88 4.59
CA ASP A 125 -39.11 -16.71 5.37
C ASP A 125 -39.88 -15.86 6.39
N ASP A 126 -39.20 -14.93 7.06
CA ASP A 126 -39.86 -13.97 7.98
C ASP A 126 -40.93 -13.13 7.25
N LEU A 127 -40.61 -12.66 6.03
CA LEU A 127 -41.58 -11.92 5.21
C LEU A 127 -42.73 -12.80 4.72
N GLN A 128 -42.47 -14.08 4.48
CA GLN A 128 -43.48 -15.04 4.04
C GLN A 128 -44.43 -15.41 5.18
N GLU A 129 -43.92 -15.50 6.41
CA GLU A 129 -44.72 -15.66 7.62
C GLU A 129 -45.64 -14.45 7.83
N LEU A 130 -45.09 -13.23 7.81
CA LEU A 130 -45.88 -11.99 7.91
C LEU A 130 -46.96 -11.91 6.82
N ARG A 131 -46.64 -12.31 5.58
CA ARG A 131 -47.62 -12.37 4.49
C ARG A 131 -48.75 -13.35 4.77
N ASN A 132 -48.46 -14.49 5.38
CA ASN A 132 -49.47 -15.47 5.74
C ASN A 132 -50.35 -14.99 6.89
N GLU A 133 -49.76 -14.33 7.89
CA GLU A 133 -50.52 -13.68 8.96
C GLU A 133 -51.47 -12.62 8.40
N LEU A 134 -50.99 -11.76 7.49
CA LEU A 134 -51.80 -10.72 6.84
C LEU A 134 -52.99 -11.29 6.05
N LYS A 135 -52.86 -12.49 5.48
CA LYS A 135 -53.97 -13.15 4.76
C LYS A 135 -55.13 -13.58 5.67
N ASN A 136 -54.89 -13.73 6.96
CA ASN A 136 -55.93 -14.14 7.91
C ASN A 136 -56.79 -12.96 8.39
N PHE A 137 -56.43 -11.73 8.05
CA PHE A 137 -57.23 -10.55 8.38
C PHE A 137 -58.41 -10.39 7.41
N ALA A 138 -59.53 -9.89 7.94
CA ALA A 138 -60.69 -9.55 7.13
C ALA A 138 -60.31 -8.50 6.07
N THR A 139 -60.60 -8.81 4.82
CA THR A 139 -60.41 -7.90 3.70
C THR A 139 -61.55 -6.90 3.62
N LYS A 140 -61.38 -5.88 2.77
CA LYS A 140 -62.45 -4.93 2.48
C LYS A 140 -63.69 -5.62 1.90
N GLU A 141 -63.49 -6.68 1.12
CA GLU A 141 -64.58 -7.47 0.52
C GLU A 141 -65.33 -8.26 1.60
N ASP A 142 -64.62 -8.83 2.57
CA ASP A 142 -65.22 -9.56 3.70
C ASP A 142 -66.11 -8.66 4.58
N LEU A 143 -65.79 -7.36 4.67
CA LEU A 143 -66.55 -6.38 5.46
C LEU A 143 -67.72 -5.74 4.70
N GLN A 144 -67.82 -5.96 3.39
CA GLN A 144 -68.85 -5.33 2.56
C GLN A 144 -70.29 -5.75 2.94
N PRO A 145 -70.59 -7.02 3.26
CA PRO A 145 -71.91 -7.41 3.73
C PRO A 145 -72.32 -6.68 5.01
N ILE A 146 -71.40 -6.57 5.98
CA ILE A 146 -71.65 -5.85 7.24
C ILE A 146 -71.95 -4.37 6.98
N TYR A 147 -71.23 -3.75 6.06
CA TYR A 147 -71.50 -2.36 5.66
C TYR A 147 -72.92 -2.22 5.09
N ASN A 148 -73.32 -3.12 4.19
CA ASN A 148 -74.65 -3.09 3.59
C ASN A 148 -75.76 -3.34 4.64
N ASP A 149 -75.57 -4.31 5.54
CA ASP A 149 -76.50 -4.59 6.62
C ASP A 149 -76.65 -3.37 7.54
N LEU A 150 -75.54 -2.70 7.88
CA LEU A 150 -75.57 -1.47 8.67
C LEU A 150 -76.33 -0.34 7.96
N THR A 151 -76.20 -0.23 6.64
CA THR A 151 -76.97 0.76 5.86
C THR A 151 -78.46 0.46 5.86
N HIS A 152 -78.85 -0.80 5.64
CA HIS A 152 -80.26 -1.21 5.69
C HIS A 152 -80.87 -1.03 7.08
N LEU A 153 -80.17 -1.42 8.14
CA LEU A 153 -80.63 -1.21 9.52
C LEU A 153 -80.85 0.28 9.83
N LYS A 154 -79.99 1.16 9.30
CA LYS A 154 -80.14 2.61 9.47
C LYS A 154 -81.39 3.15 8.77
N GLU A 155 -81.71 2.62 7.59
CA GLU A 155 -82.93 2.96 6.85
C GLU A 155 -84.18 2.47 7.59
N GLU A 156 -84.19 1.19 8.02
CA GLU A 156 -85.29 0.62 8.80
C GLU A 156 -85.53 1.40 10.11
N GLN A 157 -84.46 1.76 10.83
CA GLN A 157 -84.57 2.59 12.03
C GLN A 157 -85.19 3.96 11.74
N SER A 158 -84.89 4.56 10.59
CA SER A 158 -85.50 5.83 10.19
C SER A 158 -87.00 5.69 9.96
N VAL A 159 -87.43 4.62 9.28
CA VAL A 159 -88.85 4.34 9.03
C VAL A 159 -89.60 4.06 10.32
N ILE A 160 -89.05 3.21 11.19
CA ILE A 160 -89.66 2.90 12.50
C ILE A 160 -89.78 4.17 13.34
N LYS A 161 -88.74 5.01 13.36
CA LYS A 161 -88.77 6.28 14.09
C LYS A 161 -89.90 7.19 13.60
N GLN A 162 -90.13 7.24 12.28
CA GLN A 162 -91.23 8.00 11.70
C GLN A 162 -92.60 7.44 12.10
N ALA A 163 -92.81 6.13 11.97
CA ALA A 163 -94.06 5.47 12.37
C ALA A 163 -94.37 5.64 13.87
N VAL A 164 -93.35 5.64 14.73
CA VAL A 164 -93.51 5.89 16.18
C VAL A 164 -93.95 7.33 16.45
N LEU A 165 -93.50 8.31 15.66
CA LEU A 165 -93.96 9.69 15.79
C LEU A 165 -95.42 9.83 15.37
N GLU A 166 -95.79 9.24 14.23
CA GLU A 166 -97.16 9.26 13.71
C GLU A 166 -98.15 8.60 14.70
N THR A 167 -97.83 7.40 15.18
CA THR A 167 -98.66 6.71 16.19
C THR A 167 -98.76 7.48 17.50
N LYS A 168 -97.69 8.18 17.91
CA LYS A 168 -97.73 9.07 19.08
C LYS A 168 -98.70 10.23 18.87
N ASP A 169 -98.76 10.81 17.67
CA ASP A 169 -99.67 11.91 17.33
C ASP A 169 -101.12 11.41 17.25
N GLU A 170 -101.39 10.28 16.59
CA GLU A 170 -102.71 9.63 16.56
C GLU A 170 -103.23 9.32 17.97
N VAL A 171 -102.38 8.81 18.86
CA VAL A 171 -102.74 8.55 20.27
C VAL A 171 -103.08 9.84 21.01
N ASN A 172 -102.40 10.96 20.71
CA ASN A 172 -102.73 12.25 21.32
C ASN A 172 -104.08 12.79 20.83
N GLU A 173 -104.39 12.64 19.54
CA GLU A 173 -105.70 12.99 18.99
C GLU A 173 -106.82 12.15 19.61
N LEU A 174 -106.60 10.84 19.78
CA LEU A 174 -107.55 9.95 20.47
C LEU A 174 -107.77 10.35 21.93
N LYS A 175 -106.72 10.77 22.65
CA LYS A 175 -106.88 11.29 24.02
C LYS A 175 -107.73 12.56 24.06
N GLN A 176 -107.55 13.46 23.09
CA GLN A 176 -108.35 14.68 23.00
C GLN A 176 -109.81 14.38 22.65
N SER A 177 -110.06 13.49 21.69
CA SER A 177 -111.42 13.08 21.34
C SER A 177 -112.11 12.36 22.51
N GLN A 178 -111.38 11.49 23.24
CA GLN A 178 -111.88 10.84 24.46
C GLN A 178 -112.26 11.86 25.53
N ALA A 179 -111.43 12.89 25.75
CA ALA A 179 -111.73 13.97 26.70
C ALA A 179 -113.01 14.74 26.31
N SER A 180 -113.17 15.04 25.02
CA SER A 180 -114.38 15.68 24.49
C SER A 180 -115.63 14.82 24.68
N VAL A 181 -115.56 13.51 24.41
CA VAL A 181 -116.68 12.59 24.65
C VAL A 181 -117.05 12.54 26.13
N HIS A 182 -116.08 12.48 27.05
CA HIS A 182 -116.35 12.52 28.49
C HIS A 182 -117.07 13.80 28.91
N GLN A 183 -116.69 14.95 28.34
CA GLN A 183 -117.37 16.22 28.60
C GLN A 183 -118.84 16.17 28.12
N ILE A 184 -119.08 15.72 26.88
CA ILE A 184 -120.44 15.61 26.32
C ILE A 184 -121.31 14.68 27.18
N ILE A 185 -120.77 13.53 27.58
CA ILE A 185 -121.50 12.59 28.46
C ILE A 185 -121.84 13.25 29.80
N GLY A 186 -120.89 13.95 30.42
CA GLY A 186 -121.15 14.69 31.67
C GLY A 186 -122.24 15.75 31.54
N GLU A 187 -122.24 16.51 30.44
CA GLU A 187 -123.29 17.50 30.13
C GLU A 187 -124.66 16.83 29.93
N HIS A 188 -124.70 15.70 29.22
CA HIS A 188 -125.93 14.90 29.07
C HIS A 188 -126.43 14.34 30.40
N GLU A 189 -125.56 13.84 31.27
CA GLU A 189 -125.94 13.35 32.60
C GLU A 189 -126.59 14.44 33.47
N ILE A 190 -126.03 15.66 33.45
CA ILE A 190 -126.61 16.83 34.13
C ILE A 190 -127.99 17.14 33.53
N SER A 191 -128.09 17.18 32.19
CA SER A 191 -129.34 17.48 31.49
C SER A 191 -130.45 16.46 31.82
N LEU A 192 -130.12 15.16 31.82
CA LEU A 192 -131.05 14.09 32.19
C LEU A 192 -131.50 14.19 33.65
N ARG A 193 -130.59 14.53 34.57
CA ARG A 193 -130.92 14.76 36.00
C ARG A 193 -131.91 15.93 36.14
N ASN A 194 -131.69 17.02 35.41
CA ASN A 194 -132.58 18.18 35.44
C ASN A 194 -133.99 17.84 34.93
N ILE A 195 -134.10 17.12 33.81
CA ILE A 195 -135.40 16.67 33.27
C ILE A 195 -136.12 15.76 34.28
N ARG A 196 -135.41 14.81 34.89
CA ARG A 196 -135.98 13.90 35.90
C ARG A 196 -136.57 14.68 37.09
N ASN A 197 -135.90 15.74 37.54
CA ASN A 197 -136.37 16.56 38.67
C ASN A 197 -137.58 17.46 38.33
N HIS A 198 -137.91 17.68 37.05
CA HIS A 198 -139.05 18.50 36.65
C HIS A 198 -140.34 17.70 36.37
N ILE A 199 -140.22 16.38 36.15
CA ILE A 199 -141.34 15.49 35.80
C ILE A 199 -141.86 14.71 37.02
N LEU A 200 -141.09 14.67 38.12
CA LEU A 200 -141.47 14.11 39.42
C LEU A 200 -141.78 15.22 40.40
#